data_AF-A0A1Y6LIZ4-F1
#
_entry.id   AF-A0A1Y6LIZ4-F1
#
_cell.length_a   1.000
_cell.length_b   1.000
_cell.length_c   1.000
_cell.angle_alpha   90.00
_cell.angle_beta   90.00
_cell.angle_gamma   90.00
#
_symmetry.space_group_name_H-M   'P 1'
#
loop_
_entity.id
_entity.type
_entity.pdbx_description
1 polymer ?
#
loop_
_entity_poly.entity_id
_entity_poly.type
_entity_poly.pdbx_seq_one_letter_code
_entity_poly.pdbx_strand_id
1 'polypeptide(L)'
;MFRNYWYPHYDPPELCSRNKKAKVYVEVDEAFTVTEASLLIVFTKGNWVGRIVIFSLYGDIKQLKITALSAVHSSDGNSPAFNEFGPQYRFGLFARLIRAGLKRWDPEFQSRMHPACFKLPNIWFYGGSVSSLPPNHASFELPAAYVAGLCELRHLGPNDKALTETQKRMPLITLKGDSCVKAKMVSSKGNFLTASYIFNTIIPMLKNIKKMVTLITPYKMQHTLYKSMMFKECMANGRTDDEYPRLAAKLPSSSSIWSFTDSLLATSIS
;
A
#
# COMPACT_ATOMS: atom_id res chain seq x y z
N MET A 1 -7.40 -6.73 1.11
CA MET A 1 -8.52 -7.69 1.27
C MET A 1 -8.60 -7.95 2.76
N PHE A 2 -9.45 -7.20 3.46
CA PHE A 2 -9.68 -7.39 4.89
C PHE A 2 -10.48 -8.70 5.04
N ARG A 3 -9.82 -9.78 5.49
CA ARG A 3 -10.54 -10.93 6.00
C ARG A 3 -10.89 -10.62 7.45
N ASN A 4 -12.03 -9.96 7.56
CA ASN A 4 -12.92 -9.99 8.69
C ASN A 4 -13.17 -11.46 9.08
N TYR A 5 -12.36 -12.03 9.97
CA TYR A 5 -12.79 -13.19 10.76
C TYR A 5 -13.76 -12.67 11.81
N TRP A 6 -14.99 -12.45 11.37
CA TRP A 6 -16.13 -12.28 12.25
C TRP A 6 -16.41 -13.63 12.87
N TYR A 7 -16.11 -13.78 14.15
CA TYR A 7 -16.84 -14.73 14.97
C TYR A 7 -18.33 -14.33 14.89
N PRO A 8 -19.25 -15.27 14.62
CA PRO A 8 -20.67 -14.96 14.59
C PRO A 8 -21.09 -14.58 16.02
N HIS A 9 -21.77 -13.43 16.16
CA HIS A 9 -22.28 -12.82 17.41
C HIS A 9 -21.43 -11.75 18.11
N TYR A 10 -20.80 -10.83 17.39
CA TYR A 10 -20.31 -9.60 18.04
C TYR A 10 -20.65 -8.36 17.21
N ASP A 11 -21.63 -7.59 17.69
CA ASP A 11 -21.93 -6.22 17.25
C ASP A 11 -20.84 -5.24 17.78
N PRO A 12 -20.08 -4.52 16.93
CA PRO A 12 -19.33 -3.35 17.36
C PRO A 12 -20.07 -2.09 16.86
N PRO A 13 -20.39 -1.07 17.70
CA PRO A 13 -19.55 -0.49 18.75
C PRO A 13 -20.24 -0.33 20.13
N GLU A 14 -21.40 -0.94 20.37
CA GLU A 14 -22.13 -0.79 21.64
C GLU A 14 -21.60 -1.66 22.81
N LEU A 15 -20.74 -2.64 22.54
CA LEU A 15 -20.32 -3.62 23.55
C LEU A 15 -19.34 -3.07 24.60
N CYS A 16 -18.53 -2.06 24.28
CA CYS A 16 -17.57 -1.49 25.23
C CYS A 16 -18.18 -0.47 26.21
N SER A 17 -19.40 0.01 25.95
CA SER A 17 -20.11 0.97 26.82
C SER A 17 -20.99 0.28 27.88
N ARG A 18 -21.46 -0.95 27.63
CA ARG A 18 -22.42 -1.64 28.53
C ARG A 18 -21.78 -2.40 29.70
N ASN A 19 -20.55 -2.92 29.55
CA ASN A 19 -19.89 -3.67 30.63
C ASN A 19 -18.58 -3.00 31.08
N LYS A 20 -18.68 -2.19 32.15
CA LYS A 20 -17.55 -1.47 32.77
C LYS A 20 -16.46 -2.37 33.37
N LYS A 21 -16.61 -3.70 33.35
CA LYS A 21 -15.61 -4.67 33.86
C LYS A 21 -14.97 -5.54 32.77
N ALA A 22 -15.41 -5.42 31.51
CA ALA A 22 -14.87 -6.25 30.43
C ALA A 22 -13.39 -5.92 30.15
N LYS A 23 -12.55 -6.96 30.08
CA LYS A 23 -11.15 -6.89 29.65
C LYS A 23 -11.09 -6.44 28.19
N VAL A 24 -10.08 -5.63 27.86
CA VAL A 24 -9.88 -5.08 26.52
C VAL A 24 -8.55 -5.54 25.94
N TYR A 25 -8.62 -5.96 24.68
CA TYR A 25 -7.48 -6.42 23.88
C TYR A 25 -7.32 -5.43 22.74
N VAL A 26 -6.12 -4.87 22.59
CA VAL A 26 -5.82 -3.88 21.56
C VAL A 26 -4.89 -4.48 20.53
N GLU A 27 -5.29 -4.45 19.28
CA GLU A 27 -4.48 -4.90 18.15
C GLU A 27 -4.23 -3.72 17.21
N VAL A 28 -2.98 -3.52 16.84
CA VAL A 28 -2.59 -2.48 15.88
C VAL A 28 -1.80 -3.13 14.76
N ASP A 29 -2.39 -3.16 13.58
CA ASP A 29 -1.72 -3.56 12.33
C ASP A 29 -0.98 -2.38 11.71
N GLU A 30 0.02 -2.66 10.86
CA GLU A 30 0.90 -1.67 10.22
C GLU A 30 1.53 -0.67 11.21
N ALA A 31 1.87 -1.13 12.42
CA ALA A 31 2.27 -0.30 13.55
C ALA A 31 3.56 0.54 13.29
N PHE A 32 4.37 0.20 12.30
CA PHE A 32 5.53 1.01 11.88
C PHE A 32 5.16 2.26 11.07
N THR A 33 3.92 2.36 10.60
CA THR A 33 3.40 3.51 9.85
C THR A 33 2.70 4.52 10.75
N VAL A 34 2.41 4.15 12.00
CA VAL A 34 1.62 4.94 12.95
C VAL A 34 2.54 5.77 13.84
N THR A 35 2.26 7.07 13.96
CA THR A 35 3.04 7.95 14.85
C THR A 35 2.90 7.51 16.29
N GLU A 36 3.93 7.75 17.10
CA GLU A 36 3.89 7.45 18.53
C GLU A 36 2.70 8.13 19.22
N ALA A 37 2.47 9.42 18.94
CA ALA A 37 1.34 10.16 19.50
C ALA A 37 -0.01 9.51 19.16
N SER A 38 -0.20 9.06 17.92
CA SER A 38 -1.43 8.37 17.50
C SER A 38 -1.63 7.05 18.27
N LEU A 39 -0.58 6.26 18.45
CA LEU A 39 -0.63 5.03 19.24
C LEU A 39 -0.92 5.32 20.73
N LEU A 40 -0.30 6.35 21.30
CA LEU A 40 -0.53 6.74 22.69
C LEU A 40 -1.96 7.22 22.94
N ILE A 41 -2.61 7.89 21.98
CA ILE A 41 -4.03 8.26 22.11
C ILE A 41 -4.89 7.02 22.34
N VAL A 42 -4.64 5.93 21.59
CA VAL A 42 -5.35 4.66 21.78
C VAL A 42 -5.11 4.12 23.20
N PHE A 43 -3.90 4.24 23.72
CA PHE A 43 -3.55 3.70 25.05
C PHE A 43 -3.94 4.58 26.24
N THR A 44 -4.30 5.84 26.02
CA THR A 44 -4.51 6.82 27.11
C THR A 44 -5.88 7.46 27.09
N LYS A 45 -6.59 7.41 25.96
CA LYS A 45 -7.86 8.12 25.79
C LYS A 45 -9.03 7.13 25.71
N GLY A 46 -9.77 7.00 26.82
CA GLY A 46 -11.07 6.32 26.83
C GLY A 46 -11.43 5.67 28.16
N ASN A 47 -12.72 5.41 28.35
CA ASN A 47 -13.28 4.75 29.54
C ASN A 47 -12.91 3.25 29.68
N TRP A 48 -11.94 2.80 28.90
CA TRP A 48 -11.51 1.41 28.78
C TRP A 48 -10.00 1.21 28.96
N VAL A 49 -9.23 2.28 29.12
CA VAL A 49 -7.77 2.24 29.29
C VAL A 49 -7.36 1.38 30.49
N GLY A 50 -7.99 1.58 31.64
CA GLY A 50 -7.75 0.78 32.85
C GLY A 50 -8.17 -0.69 32.75
N ARG A 51 -8.71 -1.10 31.59
CA ARG A 51 -9.18 -2.46 31.31
C ARG A 51 -8.37 -3.16 30.23
N ILE A 52 -7.37 -2.49 29.66
CA ILE A 52 -6.47 -3.10 28.67
C ILE A 52 -5.63 -4.17 29.36
N VAL A 53 -5.71 -5.40 28.84
CA VAL A 53 -4.94 -6.54 29.37
C VAL A 53 -3.84 -7.00 28.42
N ILE A 54 -3.99 -6.75 27.11
CA ILE A 54 -3.02 -7.12 26.08
C ILE A 54 -2.99 -6.02 25.01
N PHE A 55 -1.79 -5.71 24.53
CA PHE A 55 -1.57 -4.98 23.30
C PHE A 55 -0.72 -5.82 22.35
N SER A 56 -1.17 -5.95 21.10
CA SER A 56 -0.46 -6.64 20.02
C SER A 56 -0.14 -5.63 18.92
N LEU A 57 1.13 -5.50 18.59
CA LEU A 57 1.62 -4.60 17.53
C LEU A 57 2.15 -5.46 16.38
N TYR A 58 1.52 -5.34 15.21
CA TYR A 58 1.91 -6.05 14.00
C TYR A 58 2.47 -5.05 13.00
N GLY A 59 3.52 -5.45 12.30
CA GLY A 59 4.10 -4.66 11.23
C GLY A 59 5.51 -5.11 10.90
N ASP A 60 6.03 -4.58 9.81
CA ASP A 60 7.35 -4.92 9.30
C ASP A 60 8.26 -3.70 9.25
N ILE A 61 9.37 -3.77 9.99
CA ILE A 61 10.37 -2.70 10.07
C ILE A 61 11.02 -2.37 8.72
N LYS A 62 10.97 -3.31 7.77
CA LYS A 62 11.52 -3.19 6.42
C LYS A 62 10.53 -2.55 5.43
N GLN A 63 9.26 -2.41 5.82
CA GLN A 63 8.22 -1.79 5.00
C GLN A 63 8.13 -0.28 5.26
N LEU A 64 7.01 0.32 4.86
CA LEU A 64 6.82 1.76 4.95
C LEU A 64 6.89 2.24 6.41
N LYS A 65 7.45 3.44 6.56
CA LYS A 65 7.56 4.12 7.84
C LYS A 65 6.67 5.35 7.84
N ILE A 66 6.46 5.90 9.03
CA ILE A 66 5.79 7.18 9.24
C ILE A 66 6.35 8.24 8.27
N THR A 67 5.44 8.92 7.57
CA THR A 67 5.80 10.10 6.80
C THR A 67 5.62 11.34 7.67
N ALA A 68 6.73 11.92 8.13
CA ALA A 68 6.72 13.25 8.72
C ALA A 68 6.94 14.28 7.61
N LEU A 69 5.93 15.13 7.38
CA LEU A 69 6.05 16.31 6.55
C LEU A 69 6.98 17.29 7.28
N SER A 70 8.22 17.40 6.80
CA SER A 70 9.12 18.48 7.21
C SER A 70 8.77 19.70 6.35
N ALA A 71 8.54 20.84 7.00
CA ALA A 71 8.45 22.16 6.38
C ALA A 71 7.16 22.45 5.58
N VAL A 72 6.25 23.22 6.16
CA VAL A 72 5.51 24.20 5.36
C VAL A 72 6.54 25.26 5.02
N HIS A 73 6.88 25.45 3.75
CA HIS A 73 7.64 26.63 3.34
C HIS A 73 6.89 27.84 3.89
N SER A 74 7.54 28.68 4.69
CA SER A 74 6.97 30.01 4.94
C SER A 74 6.76 30.65 3.58
N SER A 75 5.62 31.32 3.41
CA SER A 75 5.28 32.08 2.21
C SER A 75 6.34 33.11 1.80
N ASP A 76 7.30 33.35 2.70
CA ASP A 76 8.17 34.52 2.70
C ASP A 76 9.62 34.16 2.35
N GLY A 77 9.93 32.89 2.07
CA GLY A 77 11.22 32.43 1.52
C GLY A 77 12.47 32.60 2.41
N ASN A 78 12.36 33.31 3.54
CA ASN A 78 13.49 33.77 4.35
C ASN A 78 13.79 32.95 5.61
N SER A 79 13.19 31.77 5.77
CA SER A 79 13.54 30.91 6.89
C SER A 79 13.60 29.45 6.45
N PRO A 80 14.68 28.72 6.79
CA PRO A 80 14.65 27.27 6.67
C PRO A 80 13.57 26.78 7.65
N ALA A 81 12.43 26.35 7.11
CA ALA A 81 11.38 25.67 7.87
C ALA A 81 11.87 24.26 8.26
N PHE A 82 12.97 24.20 8.99
CA PHE A 82 13.53 22.96 9.51
C PHE A 82 12.67 22.51 10.69
N ASN A 83 11.88 21.45 10.49
CA ASN A 83 11.35 20.72 11.62
C ASN A 83 12.50 19.91 12.24
N GLU A 84 13.22 20.51 13.17
CA GLU A 84 14.33 19.90 13.93
C GLU A 84 13.92 18.61 14.65
N PHE A 85 12.63 18.49 15.00
CA PHE A 85 12.03 17.30 15.60
C PHE A 85 11.52 16.28 14.56
N GLY A 86 11.61 16.59 13.26
CA GLY A 86 11.21 15.71 12.15
C GLY A 86 11.78 14.29 12.25
N PRO A 87 13.06 14.10 12.61
CA PRO A 87 13.63 12.77 12.85
C PRO A 87 12.95 12.00 13.99
N GLN A 88 12.50 12.70 15.04
CA GLN A 88 11.82 12.08 16.20
C GLN A 88 10.40 11.64 15.82
N TYR A 89 9.67 12.45 15.04
CA TYR A 89 8.33 12.09 14.54
C TYR A 89 8.32 10.87 13.61
N ARG A 90 9.45 10.57 12.95
CA ARG A 90 9.58 9.40 12.05
C ARG A 90 9.83 8.10 12.81
N PHE A 91 10.01 8.16 14.13
CA PHE A 91 10.26 7.01 14.97
C PHE A 91 9.02 6.67 15.79
N GLY A 92 8.24 5.68 15.32
CA GLY A 92 7.01 5.25 15.98
C GLY A 92 7.27 4.48 17.28
N LEU A 93 6.22 4.36 18.10
CA LEU A 93 6.29 3.68 19.39
C LEU A 93 6.79 2.23 19.25
N PHE A 94 6.32 1.50 18.23
CA PHE A 94 6.71 0.10 18.04
C PHE A 94 8.22 -0.05 17.79
N ALA A 95 8.78 0.81 16.93
CA ALA A 95 10.22 0.83 16.68
C ALA A 95 11.03 1.18 17.94
N ARG A 96 10.50 2.08 18.79
CA ARG A 96 11.11 2.45 20.07
C ARG A 96 11.08 1.33 21.09
N LEU A 97 9.98 0.60 21.21
CA LEU A 97 9.88 -0.56 22.10
C LEU A 97 10.87 -1.66 21.69
N ILE A 98 10.99 -1.97 20.40
CA ILE A 98 11.97 -2.94 19.89
C ILE A 98 13.40 -2.48 20.23
N ARG A 99 13.72 -1.19 20.00
CA ARG A 99 15.03 -0.63 20.35
C ARG A 99 15.31 -0.69 21.85
N ALA A 100 14.28 -0.60 22.69
CA ALA A 100 14.38 -0.74 24.14
C ALA A 100 14.48 -2.21 24.62
N GLY A 101 14.50 -3.19 23.70
CA GLY A 101 14.67 -4.61 24.02
C GLY A 101 13.38 -5.43 24.01
N LEU A 102 12.26 -4.88 23.53
CA LEU A 102 11.05 -5.68 23.32
C LEU A 102 11.37 -6.80 22.32
N LYS A 103 11.20 -8.05 22.75
CA LYS A 103 11.35 -9.21 21.88
C LYS A 103 10.31 -9.14 20.76
N ARG A 104 10.77 -9.31 19.53
CA ARG A 104 9.92 -9.38 18.34
C ARG A 104 9.84 -10.81 17.84
N TRP A 105 8.71 -11.15 17.25
CA TRP A 105 8.56 -12.35 16.46
C TRP A 105 8.65 -11.97 14.98
N ASP A 106 9.68 -12.44 14.29
CA ASP A 106 9.82 -12.22 12.85
C ASP A 106 9.14 -13.36 12.07
N PRO A 107 8.31 -13.07 11.05
CA PRO A 107 7.71 -14.12 10.22
C PRO A 107 8.79 -14.86 9.40
N GLU A 108 8.75 -16.19 9.44
CA GLU A 108 9.72 -17.05 8.73
C GLU A 108 9.18 -17.59 7.40
N PHE A 109 7.94 -17.26 7.04
CA PHE A 109 7.25 -17.83 5.89
C PHE A 109 6.36 -16.81 5.18
N GLN A 110 6.35 -16.84 3.84
CA GLN A 110 5.43 -16.06 3.01
C GLN A 110 4.67 -16.95 2.03
N SER A 111 3.38 -16.67 1.86
CA SER A 111 2.49 -17.41 0.96
C SER A 111 1.88 -16.55 -0.15
N ARG A 112 2.25 -15.26 -0.21
CA ARG A 112 1.56 -14.28 -1.05
C ARG A 112 2.07 -14.27 -2.49
N MET A 113 3.38 -14.31 -2.68
CA MET A 113 3.98 -14.12 -3.99
C MET A 113 4.83 -15.32 -4.39
N HIS A 114 4.92 -15.55 -5.71
CA HIS A 114 5.75 -16.63 -6.24
C HIS A 114 7.22 -16.44 -5.82
N PRO A 115 7.97 -17.50 -5.48
CA PRO A 115 9.36 -17.40 -5.01
C PRO A 115 10.28 -16.60 -5.93
N ALA A 116 10.07 -16.68 -7.26
CA ALA A 116 10.84 -15.87 -8.22
C ALA A 116 10.67 -14.36 -8.03
N CYS A 117 9.48 -13.90 -7.59
CA CYS A 117 9.22 -12.49 -7.29
C CYS A 117 9.81 -12.09 -5.95
N PHE A 118 9.74 -12.98 -4.96
CA PHE A 118 10.19 -12.69 -3.60
C PHE A 118 11.70 -12.79 -3.41
N LYS A 119 12.40 -13.52 -4.30
CA LYS A 119 13.83 -13.81 -4.15
C LYS A 119 14.67 -12.56 -3.84
N LEU A 120 14.44 -11.47 -4.58
CA LEU A 120 15.21 -10.24 -4.41
C LEU A 120 14.86 -9.50 -3.10
N PRO A 121 13.57 -9.24 -2.77
CA PRO A 121 13.20 -8.73 -1.45
C PRO A 121 13.72 -9.58 -0.28
N ASN A 122 13.68 -10.92 -0.40
CA ASN A 122 14.14 -11.84 0.64
C ASN A 122 15.62 -11.62 0.96
N ILE A 123 16.46 -11.57 -0.07
CA ILE A 123 17.91 -11.35 0.09
C ILE A 123 18.18 -9.97 0.71
N TRP A 124 17.57 -8.91 0.19
CA TRP A 124 17.91 -7.54 0.60
C TRP A 124 17.34 -7.13 1.96
N PHE A 125 16.12 -7.54 2.29
CA PHE A 125 15.44 -7.07 3.50
C PHE A 125 15.46 -8.08 4.64
N TYR A 126 15.50 -9.38 4.31
CA TYR A 126 15.34 -10.47 5.27
C TYR A 126 16.53 -11.44 5.28
N GLY A 127 17.63 -11.15 4.56
CA GLY A 127 18.84 -11.98 4.57
C GLY A 127 18.64 -13.40 4.01
N GLY A 128 17.57 -13.64 3.25
CA GLY A 128 17.26 -14.96 2.69
C GLY A 128 16.60 -15.94 3.67
N SER A 129 16.21 -15.51 4.88
CA SER A 129 15.67 -16.41 5.90
C SER A 129 14.21 -16.80 5.70
N VAL A 130 13.45 -16.05 4.89
CA VAL A 130 12.00 -16.25 4.77
C VAL A 130 11.70 -17.32 3.71
N SER A 131 11.08 -18.40 4.15
CA SER A 131 10.61 -19.50 3.31
C SER A 131 9.37 -19.11 2.51
N SER A 132 9.09 -19.85 1.42
CA SER A 132 7.97 -19.56 0.52
C SER A 132 7.19 -20.82 0.19
N LEU A 133 5.91 -20.67 -0.20
CA LEU A 133 5.18 -21.76 -0.85
C LEU A 133 5.95 -22.28 -2.08
N PRO A 134 5.80 -23.57 -2.44
CA PRO A 134 6.44 -24.14 -3.62
C PRO A 134 6.13 -23.36 -4.91
N PRO A 135 7.07 -23.27 -5.88
CA PRO A 135 6.85 -22.53 -7.13
C PRO A 135 5.64 -22.99 -7.95
N ASN A 136 5.31 -24.29 -7.88
CA ASN A 136 4.19 -24.92 -8.59
C ASN A 136 2.86 -24.87 -7.82
N HIS A 137 2.78 -24.13 -6.72
CA HIS A 137 1.54 -24.00 -5.95
C HIS A 137 0.45 -23.30 -6.78
N ALA A 138 -0.78 -23.82 -6.74
CA ALA A 138 -1.90 -23.36 -7.58
C ALA A 138 -2.21 -21.85 -7.46
N SER A 139 -1.98 -21.26 -6.27
CA SER A 139 -2.16 -19.82 -6.04
C SER A 139 -1.24 -18.93 -6.88
N PHE A 140 -0.21 -19.48 -7.52
CA PHE A 140 0.74 -18.76 -8.35
C PHE A 140 0.50 -18.95 -9.85
N GLU A 141 -0.56 -19.63 -10.26
CA GLU A 141 -0.90 -19.78 -11.67
C GLU A 141 -1.11 -18.42 -12.34
N LEU A 142 -0.49 -18.23 -13.51
CA LEU A 142 -0.66 -17.03 -14.32
C LEU A 142 -1.81 -17.22 -15.31
N PRO A 143 -2.71 -16.24 -15.47
CA PRO A 143 -3.78 -16.35 -16.46
C PRO A 143 -3.21 -16.53 -17.88
N ALA A 144 -3.78 -17.46 -18.65
CA ALA A 144 -3.33 -17.75 -20.02
C ALA A 144 -3.31 -16.49 -20.92
N ALA A 145 -4.34 -15.63 -20.80
CA ALA A 145 -4.42 -14.37 -21.54
C ALA A 145 -3.25 -13.41 -21.22
N TYR A 146 -2.78 -13.39 -19.97
CA TYR A 146 -1.62 -12.59 -19.59
C TYR A 146 -0.34 -13.13 -20.24
N VAL A 147 -0.16 -14.45 -20.23
CA VAL A 147 1.03 -15.09 -20.82
C VAL A 147 1.06 -14.86 -22.34
N ALA A 148 -0.08 -15.04 -23.01
CA ALA A 148 -0.20 -14.80 -24.45
C ALA A 148 0.15 -13.34 -24.81
N GLY A 149 -0.42 -12.38 -24.09
CA GLY A 149 -0.12 -10.97 -24.27
C GLY A 149 1.35 -10.62 -24.02
N LEU A 150 1.98 -11.23 -23.02
CA LEU A 150 3.40 -11.01 -22.75
C LEU A 150 4.30 -11.53 -23.87
N CYS A 151 3.95 -12.67 -24.48
CA CYS A 151 4.67 -13.19 -25.65
C CYS A 151 4.55 -12.23 -26.85
N GLU A 152 3.34 -11.70 -27.10
CA GLU A 152 3.09 -10.70 -28.14
C GLU A 152 3.93 -9.43 -27.91
N LEU A 153 3.94 -8.89 -26.69
CA LEU A 153 4.73 -7.71 -26.32
C LEU A 153 6.24 -7.91 -26.50
N ARG A 154 6.72 -9.15 -26.43
CA ARG A 154 8.13 -9.49 -26.60
C ARG A 154 8.48 -9.98 -28.00
N HIS A 155 7.52 -9.95 -28.92
CA HIS A 155 7.65 -10.48 -30.28
C HIS A 155 8.13 -11.94 -30.32
N LEU A 156 7.66 -12.73 -29.36
CA LEU A 156 8.01 -14.15 -29.27
C LEU A 156 7.00 -15.00 -30.05
N GLY A 157 7.48 -15.74 -31.04
CA GLY A 157 6.74 -16.74 -31.78
C GLY A 157 6.63 -18.08 -31.05
N PRO A 158 5.86 -19.03 -31.60
CA PRO A 158 5.65 -20.35 -30.99
C PRO A 158 6.93 -21.20 -30.85
N ASN A 159 7.99 -20.85 -31.59
CA ASN A 159 9.27 -21.56 -31.59
C ASN A 159 10.34 -20.89 -30.70
N ASP A 160 10.03 -19.75 -30.07
CA ASP A 160 10.99 -19.06 -29.22
C ASP A 160 11.12 -19.72 -27.85
N LYS A 161 12.32 -19.60 -27.24
CA LYS A 161 12.59 -20.17 -25.91
C LYS A 161 11.55 -19.71 -24.91
N ALA A 162 11.03 -20.67 -24.13
CA ALA A 162 10.09 -20.38 -23.06
C ALA A 162 10.65 -19.32 -22.10
N LEU A 163 9.84 -18.30 -21.81
CA LEU A 163 10.19 -17.28 -20.81
C LEU A 163 10.47 -17.93 -19.45
N THR A 164 11.51 -17.46 -18.77
CA THR A 164 11.75 -17.84 -17.37
C THR A 164 10.61 -17.34 -16.48
N GLU A 165 10.40 -17.97 -15.32
CA GLU A 165 9.37 -17.53 -14.35
C GLU A 165 9.54 -16.06 -13.92
N THR A 166 10.79 -15.60 -13.80
CA THR A 166 11.09 -14.20 -13.51
C THR A 166 10.63 -13.28 -14.64
N GLN A 167 10.93 -13.63 -15.90
CA GLN A 167 10.51 -12.83 -17.05
C GLN A 167 8.99 -12.82 -17.24
N LYS A 168 8.31 -13.92 -16.91
CA LYS A 168 6.85 -13.99 -16.91
C LYS A 168 6.23 -13.11 -15.84
N ARG A 169 6.77 -13.10 -14.63
CA ARG A 169 6.11 -12.50 -13.46
C ARG A 169 6.57 -11.07 -13.16
N MET A 170 7.76 -10.70 -13.58
CA MET A 170 8.37 -9.38 -13.37
C MET A 170 8.97 -8.85 -14.67
N PRO A 171 8.15 -8.61 -15.72
CA PRO A 171 8.66 -8.01 -16.93
C PRO A 171 9.08 -6.56 -16.67
N LEU A 172 10.35 -6.25 -16.94
CA LEU A 172 10.85 -4.87 -17.00
C LEU A 172 10.64 -4.35 -18.42
N ILE A 173 9.94 -3.22 -18.54
CA ILE A 173 9.72 -2.51 -19.81
C ILE A 173 10.40 -1.15 -19.72
N THR A 174 11.35 -0.91 -20.62
CA THR A 174 12.07 0.37 -20.72
C THR A 174 11.48 1.19 -21.86
N LEU A 175 10.92 2.35 -21.53
CA LEU A 175 10.43 3.31 -22.52
C LEU A 175 11.50 4.38 -22.74
N LYS A 176 11.89 4.60 -23.99
CA LYS A 176 12.84 5.66 -24.37
C LYS A 176 12.06 6.94 -24.68
N GLY A 177 12.45 8.05 -24.06
CA GLY A 177 11.90 9.39 -24.33
C GLY A 177 11.66 10.19 -23.05
N ASP A 178 11.85 11.52 -23.13
CA ASP A 178 11.49 12.42 -22.04
C ASP A 178 10.12 13.05 -22.31
N SER A 179 9.17 12.81 -21.41
CA SER A 179 7.84 13.40 -21.44
C SER A 179 7.38 13.69 -20.01
N CYS A 180 8.32 14.19 -19.19
CA CYS A 180 8.06 14.52 -17.80
C CYS A 180 7.20 15.78 -17.68
N VAL A 181 5.97 15.62 -17.20
CA VAL A 181 5.08 16.72 -16.83
C VAL A 181 5.25 16.99 -15.33
N LYS A 182 5.41 18.26 -14.95
CA LYS A 182 5.47 18.70 -13.54
C LYS A 182 4.16 19.36 -13.14
N ALA A 183 3.67 19.11 -11.92
CA ALA A 183 2.54 19.88 -11.38
C ALA A 183 2.97 21.32 -11.08
N LYS A 184 2.18 22.32 -11.48
CA LYS A 184 2.51 23.74 -11.30
C LYS A 184 2.66 24.19 -9.83
N MET A 185 2.08 23.45 -8.88
CA MET A 185 2.05 23.84 -7.45
C MET A 185 2.59 22.79 -6.47
N VAL A 186 3.02 21.62 -6.95
CA VAL A 186 3.49 20.52 -6.10
C VAL A 186 4.67 19.87 -6.79
N SER A 187 5.76 19.57 -6.09
CA SER A 187 6.97 18.91 -6.64
C SER A 187 6.74 17.47 -7.18
N SER A 188 5.50 17.06 -7.42
CA SER A 188 5.11 15.79 -8.01
C SER A 188 5.33 15.78 -9.52
N LYS A 189 5.87 14.67 -10.02
CA LYS A 189 6.17 14.44 -11.44
C LYS A 189 5.20 13.43 -12.05
N GLY A 190 4.96 13.53 -13.35
CA GLY A 190 4.28 12.53 -14.17
C GLY A 190 5.05 12.35 -15.47
N ASN A 191 4.87 11.22 -16.15
CA ASN A 191 5.45 10.89 -17.44
C ASN A 191 4.32 10.46 -18.38
N PHE A 192 4.04 11.31 -19.37
CA PHE A 192 2.94 11.06 -20.31
C PHE A 192 3.20 9.85 -21.21
N LEU A 193 4.45 9.64 -21.64
CA LEU A 193 4.83 8.49 -22.46
C LEU A 193 4.53 7.16 -21.74
N THR A 194 4.86 7.08 -20.44
CA THR A 194 4.53 5.93 -19.60
C THR A 194 3.02 5.74 -19.47
N ALA A 195 2.28 6.84 -19.29
CA ALA A 195 0.82 6.77 -19.21
C ALA A 195 0.20 6.28 -20.52
N SER A 196 0.59 6.85 -21.65
CA SER A 196 0.15 6.45 -22.98
C SER A 196 0.45 4.98 -23.27
N TYR A 197 1.67 4.52 -23.00
CA TYR A 197 2.05 3.12 -23.22
C TYR A 197 1.21 2.15 -22.37
N ILE A 198 0.99 2.47 -21.08
CA ILE A 198 0.15 1.62 -20.23
C ILE A 198 -1.28 1.55 -20.77
N PHE A 199 -1.87 2.68 -21.18
CA PHE A 199 -3.25 2.73 -21.66
C PHE A 199 -3.45 2.07 -23.01
N ASN A 200 -2.52 2.26 -23.93
CA ASN A 200 -2.68 1.80 -25.32
C ASN A 200 -2.15 0.38 -25.53
N THR A 201 -1.31 -0.13 -24.63
CA THR A 201 -0.62 -1.41 -24.82
C THR A 201 -0.88 -2.39 -23.67
N ILE A 202 -0.67 -1.96 -22.42
CA ILE A 202 -0.77 -2.87 -21.26
C ILE A 202 -2.22 -3.14 -20.83
N ILE A 203 -3.06 -2.11 -20.74
CA ILE A 203 -4.46 -2.28 -20.31
C ILE A 203 -5.26 -3.17 -21.28
N PRO A 204 -5.19 -3.00 -22.62
CA PRO A 204 -5.90 -3.87 -23.55
C PRO A 204 -5.51 -5.34 -23.41
N MET A 205 -4.22 -5.62 -23.22
CA MET A 205 -3.69 -6.96 -22.94
C MET A 205 -4.34 -7.61 -21.70
N LEU A 206 -4.69 -6.81 -20.70
CA LEU A 206 -5.19 -7.27 -19.40
C LEU A 206 -6.72 -7.26 -19.29
N LYS A 207 -7.46 -6.96 -20.37
CA LYS A 207 -8.92 -6.75 -20.35
C LYS A 207 -9.70 -7.89 -19.67
N ASN A 208 -9.27 -9.13 -19.89
CA ASN A 208 -9.94 -10.33 -19.35
C ASN A 208 -9.64 -10.60 -17.87
N ILE A 209 -8.64 -9.93 -17.28
CA ILE A 209 -8.24 -10.11 -15.87
C ILE A 209 -8.20 -8.79 -15.10
N LYS A 210 -8.83 -7.73 -15.62
CA LYS A 210 -8.79 -6.36 -15.09
C LYS A 210 -9.12 -6.24 -13.60
N LYS A 211 -10.07 -7.05 -13.09
CA LYS A 211 -10.46 -7.07 -11.66
C LYS A 211 -9.34 -7.56 -10.73
N MET A 212 -8.35 -8.28 -11.28
CA MET A 212 -7.17 -8.77 -10.57
C MET A 212 -5.97 -7.82 -10.67
N VAL A 213 -6.09 -6.72 -11.43
CA VAL A 213 -4.98 -5.81 -11.73
C VAL A 213 -5.14 -4.51 -10.95
N THR A 214 -4.04 -4.06 -10.34
CA THR A 214 -3.95 -2.75 -9.68
C THR A 214 -2.73 -2.02 -10.24
N LEU A 215 -2.92 -0.76 -10.63
CA LEU A 215 -1.84 0.11 -11.08
C LEU A 215 -1.35 0.96 -9.91
N ILE A 216 -0.07 0.81 -9.57
CA ILE A 216 0.58 1.50 -8.45
C ILE A 216 1.58 2.50 -9.00
N THR A 217 1.53 3.74 -8.52
CA THR A 217 2.53 4.77 -8.84
C THR A 217 2.94 5.57 -7.61
N PRO A 218 4.23 5.94 -7.47
CA PRO A 218 4.72 6.73 -6.35
C PRO A 218 4.35 8.22 -6.45
N TYR A 219 3.95 8.72 -7.62
CA TYR A 219 3.70 10.15 -7.83
C TYR A 219 2.21 10.47 -8.03
N LYS A 220 1.73 11.46 -7.28
CA LYS A 220 0.34 11.96 -7.37
C LYS A 220 0.00 12.45 -8.77
N MET A 221 0.91 13.17 -9.43
CA MET A 221 0.71 13.66 -10.80
C MET A 221 0.60 12.51 -11.81
N GLN A 222 1.41 11.45 -11.69
CA GLN A 222 1.25 10.26 -12.53
C GLN A 222 -0.11 9.59 -12.32
N HIS A 223 -0.58 9.51 -11.07
CA HIS A 223 -1.91 9.00 -10.77
C HIS A 223 -3.03 9.85 -11.41
N THR A 224 -2.89 11.18 -11.38
CA THR A 224 -3.81 12.09 -12.09
C THR A 224 -3.77 11.89 -13.60
N LEU A 225 -2.59 11.64 -14.20
CA LEU A 225 -2.47 11.32 -15.62
C LEU A 225 -3.27 10.06 -15.96
N TYR A 226 -3.11 8.98 -15.20
CA TYR A 226 -3.90 7.76 -15.41
C TYR A 226 -5.40 8.01 -15.31
N LYS A 227 -5.86 8.73 -14.27
CA LYS A 227 -7.29 9.09 -14.12
C LYS A 227 -7.82 9.88 -15.30
N SER A 228 -7.06 10.85 -15.80
CA SER A 228 -7.51 11.67 -16.93
C SER A 228 -7.56 10.89 -18.24
N MET A 229 -6.64 9.94 -18.47
CA MET A 229 -6.69 9.06 -19.63
C MET A 229 -7.86 8.07 -19.55
N MET A 230 -8.15 7.50 -18.37
CA MET A 230 -9.35 6.68 -18.16
C MET A 230 -10.62 7.46 -18.49
N PHE A 231 -10.76 8.64 -17.91
CA PHE A 231 -11.95 9.46 -18.10
C PHE A 231 -12.18 9.81 -19.57
N LYS A 232 -11.12 10.19 -20.30
CA LYS A 232 -11.20 10.48 -21.74
C LYS A 232 -11.66 9.25 -22.54
N GLU A 233 -11.12 8.08 -22.23
CA GLU A 233 -11.52 6.83 -22.89
C GLU A 233 -12.97 6.44 -22.58
N CYS A 234 -13.41 6.58 -21.32
CA CYS A 234 -14.81 6.35 -20.92
C CYS A 234 -15.76 7.25 -21.70
N MET A 235 -15.44 8.54 -21.82
CA MET A 235 -16.24 9.52 -22.55
C MET A 235 -16.25 9.27 -24.06
N ALA A 236 -15.12 8.88 -24.65
CA ALA A 236 -15.01 8.66 -26.10
C ALA A 236 -15.67 7.35 -26.56
N ASN A 237 -15.63 6.31 -25.73
CA ASN A 237 -16.04 4.96 -26.11
C ASN A 237 -17.28 4.45 -25.35
N GLY A 238 -17.96 5.31 -24.58
CA GLY A 238 -19.16 4.94 -23.80
C GLY A 238 -18.89 3.89 -22.72
N ARG A 239 -17.66 3.81 -22.22
CA ARG A 239 -17.23 2.79 -21.24
C ARG A 239 -17.47 3.27 -19.81
N THR A 240 -17.67 2.33 -18.90
CA THR A 240 -17.82 2.59 -17.45
C THR A 240 -16.50 2.42 -16.71
N ASP A 241 -16.29 3.14 -15.60
CA ASP A 241 -15.07 3.10 -14.79
C ASP A 241 -14.66 1.69 -14.32
N ASP A 242 -15.64 0.78 -14.15
CA ASP A 242 -15.44 -0.63 -13.80
C ASP A 242 -14.71 -1.45 -14.88
N GLU A 243 -14.46 -0.85 -16.05
CA GLU A 243 -13.73 -1.48 -17.14
C GLU A 243 -12.21 -1.31 -17.09
N TYR A 244 -11.69 -0.62 -16.08
CA TYR A 244 -10.26 -0.32 -15.95
C TYR A 244 -9.65 -0.88 -14.65
N PRO A 245 -8.33 -1.11 -14.61
CA PRO A 245 -7.65 -1.53 -13.38
C PRO A 245 -7.85 -0.54 -12.25
N ARG A 246 -7.86 -1.04 -11.01
CA ARG A 246 -7.90 -0.16 -9.83
C ARG A 246 -6.65 0.71 -9.79
N LEU A 247 -6.84 2.01 -9.66
CA LEU A 247 -5.75 2.96 -9.48
C LEU A 247 -5.45 3.12 -7.99
N ALA A 248 -4.21 2.86 -7.60
CA ALA A 248 -3.71 3.15 -6.27
C ALA A 248 -2.56 4.17 -6.36
N ALA A 249 -2.78 5.36 -5.80
CA ALA A 249 -1.67 6.24 -5.48
C ALA A 249 -1.01 5.70 -4.20
N LYS A 250 0.33 5.60 -4.20
CA LYS A 250 1.06 5.47 -2.96
C LYS A 250 1.02 6.83 -2.25
N LEU A 251 -0.09 7.11 -1.57
CA LEU A 251 -0.12 8.22 -0.64
C LEU A 251 0.81 7.85 0.52
N PRO A 252 1.73 8.73 0.95
CA PRO A 252 2.25 8.60 2.30
C PRO A 252 1.05 8.56 3.24
N SER A 253 1.01 7.55 4.10
CA SER A 253 -0.11 7.25 4.99
C SER A 253 -0.36 8.41 5.98
N SER A 254 -1.15 9.38 5.57
CA SER A 254 -1.81 10.35 6.46
C SER A 254 -3.33 10.29 6.36
N SER A 255 -3.87 9.51 5.41
CA SER A 255 -5.31 9.46 5.12
C SER A 255 -6.09 8.38 5.87
N SER A 256 -5.46 7.55 6.72
CA SER A 256 -6.17 6.60 7.59
C SER A 256 -6.62 7.20 8.93
N ILE A 257 -6.27 8.45 9.23
CA ILE A 257 -6.61 9.11 10.50
C ILE A 257 -7.97 9.83 10.44
N TRP A 258 -8.37 10.34 9.27
CA TRP A 258 -9.61 11.12 9.17
C TRP A 258 -10.89 10.27 9.21
N SER A 259 -10.83 9.00 8.82
CA SER A 259 -12.00 8.10 8.91
C SER A 259 -12.37 7.68 10.33
N PHE A 260 -11.46 7.84 11.31
CA PHE A 260 -11.74 7.52 12.71
C PHE A 260 -12.29 8.72 13.50
N THR A 261 -11.90 9.95 13.12
CA THR A 261 -12.39 11.17 13.78
C THR A 261 -13.78 11.58 13.30
N ASP A 262 -14.13 11.33 12.04
CA ASP A 262 -15.46 11.69 11.51
C ASP A 262 -16.58 10.83 12.12
N SER A 263 -16.28 9.59 12.50
CA SER A 263 -17.24 8.71 13.21
C SER A 263 -17.52 9.15 14.65
N LEU A 264 -16.57 9.84 15.31
CA LEU A 264 -16.73 10.32 16.69
C LEU A 264 -17.35 11.73 16.76
N LEU A 265 -17.15 12.56 15.74
CA LEU A 265 -17.77 13.88 15.66
C LEU A 265 -19.23 13.84 15.18
N ALA A 266 -19.62 12.81 14.41
CA ALA A 266 -21.01 12.62 13.99
C ALA A 266 -21.94 12.09 15.11
N THR A 267 -21.40 11.69 16.27
CA THR A 267 -22.18 11.15 17.41
C THR A 267 -22.26 12.08 18.61
N SER A 268 -21.75 13.31 18.52
CA SER A 268 -21.81 14.29 19.63
C SER A 268 -22.49 15.61 19.27
N ILE A 269 -23.34 15.64 18.24
CA ILE A 269 -24.27 16.75 18.02
C ILE A 269 -25.68 16.19 18.19
N SER A 270 -26.14 16.25 19.44
CA SER A 270 -27.54 16.27 19.86
C SER A 270 -27.65 17.28 20.98
#